data_AF-A0A521L6H2-F1
#
_entry.id   AF-A0A521L6H2-F1
#
_cell.length_a   1.000
_cell.length_b   1.000
_cell.length_c   1.000
_cell.angle_alpha   90.00
_cell.angle_beta   90.00
_cell.angle_gamma   90.00
#
_symmetry.space_group_name_H-M   'P 1'
#
loop_
_entity.id
_entity.type
_entity.pdbx_description
1 polymer ?
#
loop_
_entity_poly.entity_id
_entity_poly.type
_entity_poly.pdbx_seq_one_letter_code
_entity_poly.pdbx_strand_id
1 'polypeptide(L)'
;MASARSFHRGFILFVVLSLVPALNGMAGAALAAQKSNKPSSHPTSSDAAAVALRYAEALAAGDRITVGQLDFACQYTIVSASPLPLKAFPPASDASYTACWDHLAQTHQTVVETRAQGMDVIWPGKGSLVFFGEQLPLYAASFFVMDRLGLSPPAGGLTVEALGSAKLPAASFRLHDGETMAVPATLVRTKVTYKDPLTSPVTYALGTYQWANSVKRPRAALKAISLQWVVLTGLKKHGFPGDAAVVNLTIPSPTGGAAGTPTVIPFVTETSRYVDHSPVWWAPADQPGTLLAAAARAALYPELEERVAMLNRVLLIDPAQPEALTLLTRDLYQTLLSAGAASHHAPVGNKELAQRFDELYWDVYAQTTRMDISLGMDIAGLSKPTPADYLYRVIPAMEMLAKVQPGDFENRLRLGIVYRWNNDQLAAIATHEAVVKEVSRERPALRARALLELAWSRIARVSWNRTFDDPDILQAYREAEEAFNTTDRPMDKFVAAYTMGYSLAFTPKRDNRAMLAHLTEAQQWYLKLTGASPESWRYLLGNDTLKGVLDADPIFKPLLA
;
A
#
# COMPACT_ATOMS: atom_id res chain seq x y z
N MET A 1 -7.66 -15.76 -52.07
CA MET A 1 -7.07 -15.59 -53.41
C MET A 1 -6.11 -14.40 -53.37
N ALA A 2 -4.82 -14.68 -53.65
CA ALA A 2 -3.70 -13.84 -54.12
C ALA A 2 -3.53 -12.37 -53.62
N SER A 3 -2.36 -11.81 -53.30
CA SER A 3 -0.92 -12.17 -53.35
C SER A 3 -0.16 -11.04 -52.61
N ALA A 4 0.60 -11.28 -51.54
CA ALA A 4 2.07 -11.41 -51.46
C ALA A 4 2.95 -10.36 -52.19
N ARG A 5 3.83 -9.68 -51.41
CA ARG A 5 5.21 -9.19 -51.68
C ARG A 5 5.79 -8.64 -50.35
N SER A 6 6.57 -9.38 -49.55
CA SER A 6 8.02 -9.64 -49.65
C SER A 6 8.90 -8.37 -49.68
N PHE A 7 9.60 -8.09 -48.58
CA PHE A 7 10.90 -7.41 -48.59
C PHE A 7 11.81 -7.99 -47.49
N HIS A 8 12.90 -8.59 -47.93
CA HIS A 8 14.02 -9.13 -47.15
C HIS A 8 15.22 -8.18 -47.32
N ARG A 9 15.96 -7.92 -46.24
CA ARG A 9 17.37 -7.45 -46.14
C ARG A 9 17.58 -7.00 -44.69
N GLY A 10 18.62 -7.33 -43.93
CA GLY A 10 19.86 -8.06 -44.14
C GLY A 10 20.64 -7.95 -42.83
N PHE A 11 21.25 -9.04 -42.42
CA PHE A 11 21.93 -9.30 -41.15
C PHE A 11 23.37 -8.74 -41.19
N ILE A 12 23.86 -8.03 -40.16
CA ILE A 12 25.31 -7.95 -39.85
C ILE A 12 25.50 -7.98 -38.33
N LEU A 13 26.15 -9.05 -37.88
CA LEU A 13 26.59 -9.36 -36.52
C LEU A 13 28.10 -9.04 -36.45
N PHE A 14 28.55 -8.15 -35.58
CA PHE A 14 29.99 -7.92 -35.35
C PHE A 14 30.43 -8.69 -34.10
N VAL A 15 31.18 -9.78 -34.33
CA VAL A 15 32.00 -10.48 -33.35
C VAL A 15 33.44 -10.02 -33.59
N VAL A 16 34.09 -9.49 -32.55
CA VAL A 16 35.54 -9.22 -32.58
C VAL A 16 36.18 -10.08 -31.49
N LEU A 17 36.98 -11.03 -31.94
CA LEU A 17 37.78 -11.96 -31.13
C LEU A 17 39.22 -11.89 -31.67
N SER A 18 40.17 -11.46 -30.86
CA SER A 18 41.62 -11.58 -31.13
C SER A 18 42.40 -11.29 -29.85
N LEU A 19 42.94 -12.30 -29.16
CA LEU A 19 44.25 -12.95 -29.34
C LEU A 19 45.43 -12.15 -28.75
N VAL A 20 45.96 -12.70 -27.65
CA VAL A 20 47.17 -12.36 -26.90
C VAL A 20 48.43 -12.70 -27.73
N PRO A 21 49.54 -11.98 -27.52
CA PRO A 21 50.79 -12.69 -27.29
C PRO A 21 51.51 -12.23 -26.01
N ALA A 22 51.96 -13.23 -25.27
CA ALA A 22 52.87 -13.10 -24.14
C ALA A 22 54.29 -12.81 -24.64
N LEU A 23 55.00 -11.89 -23.97
CA LEU A 23 56.44 -11.75 -24.07
C LEU A 23 57.02 -11.59 -22.67
N ASN A 24 57.70 -12.64 -22.24
CA ASN A 24 58.59 -12.68 -21.09
C ASN A 24 59.82 -11.80 -21.35
N GLY A 25 60.16 -10.96 -20.38
CA GLY A 25 61.44 -10.24 -20.35
C GLY A 25 61.86 -10.00 -18.90
N MET A 26 62.56 -10.97 -18.31
CA MET A 26 63.33 -10.80 -17.08
C MET A 26 64.58 -9.96 -17.40
N ALA A 27 64.76 -8.84 -16.70
CA ALA A 27 66.07 -8.25 -16.45
C ALA A 27 66.03 -7.55 -15.08
N GLY A 28 66.67 -8.17 -14.10
CA GLY A 28 66.95 -7.54 -12.82
C GLY A 28 68.15 -6.61 -12.93
N ALA A 29 68.05 -5.43 -12.31
CA ALA A 29 69.19 -4.68 -11.83
C ALA A 29 68.74 -3.86 -10.61
N ALA A 30 69.27 -4.23 -9.45
CA ALA A 30 69.22 -3.41 -8.25
C ALA A 30 70.16 -2.21 -8.43
N LEU A 31 69.75 -1.01 -7.97
CA LEU A 31 70.54 -0.14 -7.08
C LEU A 31 69.85 1.21 -6.81
N ALA A 32 70.14 1.69 -5.60
CA ALA A 32 70.05 3.06 -5.09
C ALA A 32 68.70 3.56 -4.56
N ALA A 33 68.61 3.51 -3.22
CA ALA A 33 67.69 4.27 -2.41
C ALA A 33 67.95 5.78 -2.54
N GLN A 34 66.90 6.55 -2.85
CA GLN A 34 66.83 7.98 -2.57
C GLN A 34 65.64 8.24 -1.64
N LYS A 35 65.94 8.70 -0.43
CA LYS A 35 64.96 9.25 0.52
C LYS A 35 64.25 10.43 -0.14
N SER A 36 62.98 10.27 -0.50
CA SER A 36 62.10 11.40 -0.77
C SER A 36 61.34 11.76 0.51
N ASN A 37 61.58 12.97 1.00
CA ASN A 37 60.78 13.59 2.04
C ASN A 37 59.34 13.73 1.52
N LYS A 38 58.40 12.96 2.07
CA LYS A 38 56.97 13.14 1.82
C LYS A 38 56.51 14.47 2.44
N PRO A 39 55.94 15.40 1.67
CA PRO A 39 55.18 16.50 2.26
C PRO A 39 53.94 15.91 2.95
N SER A 40 53.60 16.44 4.13
CA SER A 40 52.42 16.02 4.89
C SER A 40 51.15 16.28 4.07
N SER A 41 50.54 15.24 3.53
CA SER A 41 49.27 15.32 2.82
C SER A 41 48.16 15.63 3.83
N HIS A 42 47.61 16.86 3.78
CA HIS A 42 46.30 17.11 4.33
C HIS A 42 45.26 16.37 3.47
N PRO A 43 44.29 15.64 4.06
CA PRO A 43 43.27 14.94 3.29
C PRO A 43 42.50 15.94 2.41
N THR A 44 42.40 15.63 1.12
CA THR A 44 41.64 16.45 0.16
C THR A 44 40.14 16.19 0.30
N SER A 45 39.31 17.10 -0.23
CA SER A 45 37.84 16.96 -0.22
C SER A 45 37.31 15.67 -0.88
N SER A 46 38.15 15.00 -1.69
CA SER A 46 37.95 13.66 -2.26
C SER A 46 37.88 12.55 -1.21
N ASP A 47 38.66 12.67 -0.13
CA ASP A 47 38.85 11.59 0.84
C ASP A 47 37.67 11.51 1.81
N ALA A 48 37.11 12.66 2.20
CA ALA A 48 35.90 12.73 3.00
C ALA A 48 34.68 12.15 2.24
N ALA A 49 34.58 12.42 0.94
CA ALA A 49 33.50 11.88 0.11
C ALA A 49 33.57 10.35 0.03
N ALA A 50 34.77 9.79 -0.15
CA ALA A 50 34.98 8.34 -0.13
C ALA A 50 34.63 7.71 1.23
N VAL A 51 34.95 8.38 2.35
CA VAL A 51 34.57 7.93 3.70
C VAL A 51 33.06 7.89 3.88
N ALA A 52 32.34 8.95 3.49
CA ALA A 52 30.88 9.00 3.60
C ALA A 52 30.20 7.92 2.74
N LEU A 53 30.67 7.71 1.51
CA LEU A 53 30.18 6.64 0.63
C LEU A 53 30.39 5.26 1.25
N ARG A 54 31.62 4.96 1.69
CA ARG A 54 31.93 3.68 2.33
C ARG A 54 31.10 3.43 3.58
N TYR A 55 30.85 4.47 4.38
CA TYR A 55 29.98 4.36 5.56
C TYR A 55 28.53 4.07 5.17
N ALA A 56 27.97 4.79 4.20
CA ALA A 56 26.60 4.58 3.72
C ALA A 56 26.41 3.20 3.07
N GLU A 57 27.37 2.74 2.28
CA GLU A 57 27.37 1.40 1.68
C GLU A 57 27.49 0.30 2.75
N ALA A 58 28.34 0.49 3.76
CA ALA A 58 28.47 -0.44 4.88
C ALA A 58 27.17 -0.54 5.70
N LEU A 59 26.49 0.59 5.94
CA LEU A 59 25.16 0.60 6.56
C LEU A 59 24.15 -0.22 5.74
N ALA A 60 24.10 0.01 4.43
CA ALA A 60 23.16 -0.68 3.54
C ALA A 60 23.47 -2.18 3.42
N ALA A 61 24.73 -2.57 3.58
CA ALA A 61 25.18 -3.97 3.53
C ALA A 61 25.07 -4.69 4.89
N GLY A 62 24.74 -3.99 5.98
CA GLY A 62 24.80 -4.57 7.32
C GLY A 62 26.22 -4.90 7.80
N ASP A 63 27.25 -4.27 7.21
CA ASP A 63 28.66 -4.46 7.59
C ASP A 63 28.97 -3.70 8.87
N ARG A 64 28.68 -4.36 9.99
CA ARG A 64 28.82 -3.84 11.36
C ARG A 64 30.25 -3.40 11.68
N ILE A 65 31.25 -4.07 11.10
CA ILE A 65 32.66 -3.79 11.35
C ILE A 65 33.04 -2.48 10.69
N THR A 66 32.78 -2.35 9.37
CA THR A 66 33.10 -1.12 8.65
C THR A 66 32.30 0.07 9.20
N VAL A 67 31.04 -0.15 9.59
CA VAL A 67 30.21 0.88 10.25
C VAL A 67 30.87 1.32 11.56
N GLY A 68 31.21 0.42 12.48
CA GLY A 68 31.84 0.82 13.73
C GLY A 68 33.23 1.44 13.56
N GLN A 69 33.96 1.05 12.52
CA GLN A 69 35.25 1.66 12.17
C GLN A 69 35.11 3.06 11.57
N LEU A 70 33.95 3.44 11.04
CA LEU A 70 33.72 4.73 10.41
C LEU A 70 32.73 5.60 11.17
N ASP A 71 32.06 5.09 12.21
CA ASP A 71 31.14 5.86 13.05
C ASP A 71 31.88 6.58 14.19
N PHE A 72 31.70 7.90 14.30
CA PHE A 72 32.38 8.68 15.32
C PHE A 72 31.97 8.27 16.74
N ALA A 73 30.69 8.02 17.00
CA ALA A 73 30.22 7.67 18.35
C ALA A 73 30.77 6.29 18.78
N CYS A 74 30.86 5.36 17.84
CA CYS A 74 31.48 4.06 18.09
C CYS A 74 32.99 4.19 18.39
N GLN A 75 33.74 4.87 17.53
CA GLN A 75 35.16 5.10 17.77
C GLN A 75 35.41 5.86 19.08
N TYR A 76 34.58 6.87 19.38
CA TYR A 76 34.66 7.64 20.61
C TYR A 76 34.50 6.75 21.84
N THR A 77 33.53 5.83 21.83
CA THR A 77 33.29 4.88 22.92
C THR A 77 34.48 3.94 23.10
N ILE A 78 35.03 3.41 21.99
CA ILE A 78 36.20 2.53 22.00
C ILE A 78 37.43 3.24 22.58
N VAL A 79 37.70 4.47 22.13
CA VAL A 79 38.84 5.27 22.61
C VAL A 79 38.66 5.67 24.07
N SER A 80 37.45 6.08 24.47
CA SER A 80 37.14 6.48 25.85
C SER A 80 37.18 5.33 26.85
N ALA A 81 37.09 4.08 26.39
CA ALA A 81 37.25 2.90 27.23
C ALA A 81 38.74 2.50 27.41
N SER A 82 39.65 3.08 26.64
CA SER A 82 41.08 2.78 26.67
C SER A 82 41.86 3.84 27.47
N PRO A 83 42.73 3.45 28.42
CA PRO A 83 43.58 4.40 29.13
C PRO A 83 44.72 4.95 28.27
N LEU A 84 44.97 4.37 27.09
CA LEU A 84 46.03 4.75 26.16
C LEU A 84 45.49 5.00 24.75
N PRO A 85 46.10 5.90 23.97
CA PRO A 85 45.79 6.08 22.55
C PRO A 85 45.86 4.77 21.76
N LEU A 86 44.86 4.52 20.93
CA LEU A 86 44.77 3.29 20.14
C LEU A 86 45.54 3.44 18.82
N LYS A 87 46.43 2.50 18.53
CA LYS A 87 47.25 2.49 17.30
C LYS A 87 46.58 1.78 16.13
N ALA A 88 45.60 0.92 16.41
CA ALA A 88 44.85 0.14 15.44
C ALA A 88 43.43 -0.10 15.96
N PHE A 89 42.52 -0.40 15.04
CA PHE A 89 41.17 -0.81 15.40
C PHE A 89 41.17 -2.15 16.16
N PRO A 90 40.21 -2.36 17.09
CA PRO A 90 39.96 -3.68 17.66
C PRO A 90 39.74 -4.74 16.58
N PRO A 91 40.07 -6.02 16.85
CA PRO A 91 39.84 -7.10 15.91
C PRO A 91 38.35 -7.22 15.56
N ALA A 92 38.02 -7.72 14.37
CA ALA A 92 36.64 -7.84 13.88
C ALA A 92 35.68 -8.58 14.82
N SER A 93 36.21 -9.45 15.71
CA SER A 93 35.46 -10.19 16.72
C SER A 93 35.17 -9.42 18.00
N ASP A 94 35.63 -8.17 18.12
CA ASP A 94 35.44 -7.35 19.32
C ASP A 94 33.95 -6.99 19.51
N ALA A 95 33.48 -7.08 20.77
CA ALA A 95 32.08 -6.86 21.10
C ALA A 95 31.61 -5.41 20.90
N SER A 96 32.54 -4.44 20.85
CA SER A 96 32.22 -3.03 20.60
C SER A 96 31.49 -2.81 19.28
N TYR A 97 31.87 -3.50 18.20
CA TYR A 97 31.19 -3.38 16.91
C TYR A 97 29.73 -3.84 16.98
N THR A 98 29.46 -4.93 17.69
CA THR A 98 28.10 -5.41 17.92
C THR A 98 27.30 -4.42 18.77
N ALA A 99 27.87 -3.92 19.87
CA ALA A 99 27.19 -2.96 20.73
C ALA A 99 26.82 -1.66 20.00
N CYS A 100 27.74 -1.12 19.19
CA CYS A 100 27.47 0.06 18.36
C CYS A 100 26.38 -0.21 17.32
N TRP A 101 26.42 -1.38 16.67
CA TRP A 101 25.41 -1.78 15.68
C TRP A 101 24.03 -1.95 16.31
N ASP A 102 23.94 -2.62 17.46
CA ASP A 102 22.65 -2.90 18.11
C ASP A 102 21.94 -1.61 18.52
N HIS A 103 22.67 -0.61 19.00
CA HIS A 103 22.11 0.71 19.30
C HIS A 103 21.55 1.40 18.04
N LEU A 104 22.29 1.35 16.94
CA LEU A 104 21.88 1.92 15.66
C LEU A 104 20.65 1.20 15.10
N ALA A 105 20.68 -0.13 15.07
CA ALA A 105 19.59 -0.97 14.60
C ALA A 105 18.32 -0.81 15.44
N GLN A 106 18.45 -0.68 16.76
CA GLN A 106 17.32 -0.39 17.64
C GLN A 106 16.66 0.95 17.31
N THR A 107 17.47 1.97 16.97
CA THR A 107 16.95 3.28 16.58
C THR A 107 16.26 3.23 15.22
N HIS A 108 16.85 2.51 14.25
CA HIS A 108 16.24 2.28 12.93
C HIS A 108 14.92 1.52 13.00
N GLN A 109 14.72 0.68 14.02
CA GLN A 109 13.46 -0.05 14.20
C GLN A 109 12.24 0.87 14.40
N THR A 110 12.44 2.13 14.80
CA THR A 110 11.36 3.11 15.05
C THR A 110 10.58 3.50 13.78
N VAL A 111 11.16 3.32 12.59
CA VAL A 111 10.50 3.61 11.31
C VAL A 111 9.98 2.36 10.60
N VAL A 112 10.18 1.18 11.20
CA VAL A 112 9.63 -0.08 10.69
C VAL A 112 8.19 -0.18 11.16
N GLU A 113 7.24 -0.28 10.22
CA GLU A 113 5.83 -0.37 10.56
C GLU A 113 5.55 -1.69 11.29
N THR A 114 4.96 -1.58 12.49
CA THR A 114 4.65 -2.72 13.37
C THR A 114 3.16 -2.91 13.57
N ARG A 115 2.34 -1.94 13.17
CA ARG A 115 0.89 -1.95 13.35
C ARG A 115 0.22 -2.77 12.26
N ALA A 116 -0.87 -3.45 12.63
CA ALA A 116 -1.83 -3.94 11.65
C ALA A 116 -2.58 -2.74 11.08
N GLN A 117 -2.59 -2.58 9.76
CA GLN A 117 -3.24 -1.44 9.08
C GLN A 117 -4.56 -1.84 8.40
N GLY A 118 -5.07 -3.05 8.65
CA GLY A 118 -6.30 -3.54 8.03
C GLY A 118 -6.24 -3.41 6.51
N MET A 119 -7.21 -2.72 5.92
CA MET A 119 -7.30 -2.52 4.45
C MET A 119 -6.33 -1.46 3.89
N ASP A 120 -5.62 -0.74 4.74
CA ASP A 120 -4.58 0.23 4.34
C ASP A 120 -3.17 -0.37 4.38
N VAL A 121 -3.03 -1.67 4.65
CA VAL A 121 -1.73 -2.36 4.65
C VAL A 121 -1.01 -2.17 3.32
N ILE A 122 0.30 -1.95 3.36
CA ILE A 122 1.15 -1.74 2.18
C ILE A 122 2.28 -2.76 2.21
N TRP A 123 2.52 -3.46 1.10
CA TRP A 123 3.64 -4.39 0.95
C TRP A 123 4.99 -3.67 1.14
N PRO A 124 5.99 -4.26 1.83
CA PRO A 124 6.07 -5.63 2.39
C PRO A 124 5.40 -5.84 3.76
N GLY A 125 4.62 -4.86 4.25
CA GLY A 125 3.76 -5.03 5.42
C GLY A 125 4.47 -4.97 6.76
N LYS A 126 3.80 -5.51 7.79
CA LYS A 126 4.24 -5.47 9.19
C LYS A 126 5.64 -6.08 9.38
N GLY A 127 6.51 -5.36 10.07
CA GLY A 127 7.87 -5.79 10.41
C GLY A 127 8.90 -5.66 9.28
N SER A 128 8.46 -5.27 8.07
CA SER A 128 9.33 -5.16 6.89
C SER A 128 9.19 -3.82 6.17
N LEU A 129 8.00 -3.21 6.18
CA LEU A 129 7.78 -1.90 5.55
C LEU A 129 8.45 -0.82 6.37
N VAL A 130 9.33 -0.06 5.71
CA VAL A 130 9.88 1.17 6.26
C VAL A 130 8.97 2.34 5.88
N PHE A 131 8.46 3.02 6.89
CA PHE A 131 7.61 4.20 6.75
C PHE A 131 8.23 5.39 7.47
N PHE A 132 8.67 6.39 6.70
CA PHE A 132 9.13 7.65 7.24
C PHE A 132 7.94 8.57 7.48
N GLY A 133 7.70 8.87 8.76
CA GLY A 133 6.61 9.73 9.20
C GLY A 133 6.81 11.21 8.84
N GLU A 134 6.02 12.07 9.48
CA GLU A 134 5.86 13.48 9.08
C GLU A 134 7.12 14.33 9.21
N GLN A 135 8.02 13.99 10.12
CA GLN A 135 9.18 14.82 10.43
C GLN A 135 10.44 14.17 9.86
N LEU A 136 10.54 14.15 8.52
CA LEU A 136 11.77 13.75 7.83
C LEU A 136 13.04 14.44 8.40
N PRO A 137 13.00 15.73 8.82
CA PRO A 137 14.16 16.38 9.45
C PRO A 137 14.64 15.78 10.77
N LEU A 138 13.82 14.99 11.46
CA LEU A 138 14.24 14.30 12.69
C LEU A 138 15.05 13.04 12.41
N TYR A 139 14.99 12.48 11.21
CA TYR A 139 15.73 11.28 10.89
C TYR A 139 17.18 11.62 10.49
N ALA A 140 18.12 10.98 11.18
CA ALA A 140 19.52 11.01 10.78
C ALA A 140 19.71 10.39 9.39
N ALA A 141 20.77 10.79 8.67
CA ALA A 141 21.04 10.28 7.32
C ALA A 141 21.11 8.74 7.25
N SER A 142 21.57 8.07 8.33
CA SER A 142 21.63 6.61 8.42
C SER A 142 20.29 5.90 8.25
N PHE A 143 19.16 6.52 8.61
CA PHE A 143 17.83 5.94 8.44
C PHE A 143 17.50 5.65 6.97
N PHE A 144 18.04 6.42 6.04
CA PHE A 144 17.73 6.33 4.61
C PHE A 144 18.62 5.34 3.87
N VAL A 145 19.62 4.75 4.55
CA VAL A 145 20.56 3.75 4.01
C VAL A 145 20.72 2.54 4.94
N MET A 146 19.78 2.31 5.87
CA MET A 146 19.81 1.14 6.75
C MET A 146 19.67 -0.18 5.98
N ASP A 147 20.17 -1.26 6.56
CA ASP A 147 20.22 -2.62 6.00
C ASP A 147 18.84 -3.24 5.67
N ARG A 148 17.75 -2.64 6.16
CA ARG A 148 16.36 -3.04 5.87
C ARG A 148 15.82 -2.48 4.55
N LEU A 149 16.51 -1.54 3.91
CA LEU A 149 15.99 -0.81 2.76
C LEU A 149 16.33 -1.45 1.42
N GLY A 150 15.34 -1.47 0.52
CA GLY A 150 15.54 -1.96 -0.84
C GLY A 150 16.02 -3.40 -0.86
N LEU A 151 15.48 -4.28 -0.03
CA LEU A 151 15.83 -5.70 -0.11
C LEU A 151 15.20 -6.30 -1.38
N SER A 152 15.94 -6.26 -2.48
CA SER A 152 15.59 -6.91 -3.75
C SER A 152 16.78 -7.76 -4.23
N PRO A 153 16.58 -9.03 -4.60
CA PRO A 153 17.63 -9.81 -5.23
C PRO A 153 18.09 -9.19 -6.56
N PRO A 154 19.40 -9.25 -6.93
CA PRO A 154 20.54 -9.70 -6.15
C PRO A 154 21.31 -8.51 -5.54
N ALA A 155 21.43 -8.50 -4.20
CA ALA A 155 22.23 -7.62 -3.33
C ALA A 155 22.15 -6.07 -3.53
N GLY A 156 21.76 -5.39 -2.46
CA GLY A 156 21.77 -3.93 -2.32
C GLY A 156 20.74 -3.24 -3.22
N GLY A 157 19.48 -3.14 -2.79
CA GLY A 157 18.46 -2.42 -3.59
C GLY A 157 18.44 -0.92 -3.36
N LEU A 158 19.61 -0.35 -3.05
CA LEU A 158 19.88 1.06 -3.20
C LEU A 158 21.24 1.27 -3.85
N THR A 159 21.44 2.45 -4.44
CA THR A 159 22.74 2.96 -4.85
C THR A 159 23.01 4.27 -4.14
N VAL A 160 24.28 4.54 -3.82
CA VAL A 160 24.71 5.80 -3.21
C VAL A 160 25.75 6.44 -4.11
N GLU A 161 25.52 7.70 -4.50
CA GLU A 161 26.47 8.49 -5.29
C GLU A 161 26.84 9.79 -4.57
N ALA A 162 28.09 10.21 -4.66
CA ALA A 162 28.51 11.50 -4.10
C ALA A 162 28.14 12.64 -5.05
N LEU A 163 27.48 13.67 -4.52
CA LEU A 163 27.10 14.88 -5.25
C LEU A 163 28.13 16.01 -5.10
N GLY A 164 28.88 16.00 -4.00
CA GLY A 164 29.91 16.99 -3.71
C GLY A 164 30.25 17.09 -2.23
N SER A 165 31.24 17.92 -1.90
CA SER A 165 31.64 18.18 -0.52
C SER A 165 32.03 19.64 -0.28
N ALA A 166 31.88 20.11 0.95
CA ALA A 166 32.20 21.46 1.39
C ALA A 166 32.86 21.43 2.78
N LYS A 167 33.85 22.28 3.00
CA LYS A 167 34.47 22.42 4.33
C LYS A 167 33.49 23.09 5.29
N LEU A 168 33.44 22.60 6.52
CA LEU A 168 32.74 23.22 7.63
C LEU A 168 33.74 23.86 8.60
N PRO A 169 33.28 24.76 9.48
CA PRO A 169 34.02 25.08 10.70
C PRO A 169 34.45 23.81 11.43
N ALA A 170 35.63 23.84 12.07
CA ALA A 170 36.17 22.68 12.76
C ALA A 170 35.17 22.17 13.81
N ALA A 171 35.03 20.85 13.88
CA ALA A 171 34.25 20.21 14.93
C ALA A 171 35.06 20.19 16.22
N SER A 172 34.38 20.26 17.37
CA SER A 172 35.04 20.17 18.66
C SER A 172 34.39 19.17 19.60
N PHE A 173 35.21 18.44 20.36
CA PHE A 173 34.77 17.49 21.37
C PHE A 173 35.81 17.36 22.49
N ARG A 174 35.42 16.76 23.61
CA ARG A 174 36.33 16.42 24.70
C ARG A 174 36.45 14.91 24.79
N LEU A 175 37.62 14.41 25.16
CA LEU A 175 37.83 13.01 25.50
C LEU A 175 38.16 12.94 26.99
N HIS A 176 37.37 12.19 27.76
CA HIS A 176 37.38 12.23 29.23
C HIS A 176 37.20 13.67 29.77
N ASP A 177 37.75 13.98 30.95
CA ASP A 177 37.81 15.34 31.52
C ASP A 177 38.93 16.21 30.91
N GLY A 178 39.39 15.87 29.70
CA GLY A 178 40.53 16.51 29.03
C GLY A 178 40.18 17.82 28.31
N GLU A 179 41.21 18.39 27.67
CA GLU A 179 41.08 19.61 26.87
C GLU A 179 40.12 19.44 25.68
N THR A 180 39.53 20.55 25.24
CA THR A 180 38.67 20.55 24.06
C THR A 180 39.52 20.45 22.80
N MET A 181 39.31 19.39 22.03
CA MET A 181 40.02 19.14 20.78
C MET A 181 39.23 19.70 19.61
N ALA A 182 39.92 20.20 18.59
CA ALA A 182 39.34 20.70 17.36
C ALA A 182 39.87 19.89 16.16
N VAL A 183 38.96 19.39 15.32
CA VAL A 183 39.30 18.59 14.14
C VAL A 183 38.60 19.12 12.88
N PRO A 184 39.23 19.03 11.70
CA PRO A 184 38.59 19.40 10.45
C PRO A 184 37.28 18.65 10.22
N ALA A 185 36.23 19.37 9.82
CA ALA A 185 34.93 18.83 9.47
C ALA A 185 34.59 19.14 8.00
N THR A 186 34.01 18.17 7.31
CA THR A 186 33.59 18.29 5.91
C THR A 186 32.15 17.81 5.77
N LEU A 187 31.30 18.62 5.16
CA LEU A 187 29.97 18.22 4.74
C LEU A 187 30.07 17.50 3.40
N VAL A 188 29.56 16.28 3.29
CA VAL A 188 29.48 15.51 2.05
C VAL A 188 28.00 15.33 1.70
N ARG A 189 27.62 15.66 0.47
CA ARG A 189 26.27 15.38 -0.04
C ARG A 189 26.28 14.11 -0.88
N THR A 190 25.33 13.23 -0.64
CA THR A 190 25.13 12.01 -1.42
C THR A 190 23.70 11.93 -1.94
N LYS A 191 23.46 11.21 -3.02
CA LYS A 191 22.13 10.81 -3.45
C LYS A 191 21.96 9.32 -3.26
N VAL A 192 20.87 8.94 -2.63
CA VAL A 192 20.42 7.55 -2.49
C VAL A 192 19.33 7.31 -3.52
N THR A 193 19.46 6.26 -4.32
CA THR A 193 18.42 5.82 -5.27
C THR A 193 18.02 4.40 -4.94
N TYR A 194 16.74 4.17 -4.65
CA TYR A 194 16.19 2.83 -4.44
C TYR A 194 15.96 2.16 -5.79
N LYS A 195 16.26 0.86 -5.90
CA LYS A 195 16.22 0.12 -7.18
C LYS A 195 14.83 -0.42 -7.52
N ASP A 196 14.02 -0.69 -6.50
CA ASP A 196 12.76 -1.43 -6.64
C ASP A 196 11.58 -0.63 -6.06
N PRO A 197 10.56 -0.28 -6.87
CA PRO A 197 9.37 0.42 -6.42
C PRO A 197 8.53 -0.37 -5.42
N LEU A 198 8.67 -1.69 -5.27
CA LEU A 198 7.84 -2.49 -4.36
C LEU A 198 8.41 -2.58 -2.94
N THR A 199 9.73 -2.39 -2.80
CA THR A 199 10.45 -2.55 -1.52
C THR A 199 11.09 -1.24 -1.03
N SER A 200 10.98 -0.17 -1.81
CA SER A 200 11.45 1.15 -1.38
C SER A 200 10.62 1.70 -0.21
N PRO A 201 11.21 2.57 0.64
CA PRO A 201 10.50 3.11 1.78
C PRO A 201 9.34 4.01 1.35
N VAL A 202 8.37 4.18 2.23
CA VAL A 202 7.20 5.05 2.01
C VAL A 202 7.33 6.29 2.88
N THR A 203 6.87 7.42 2.38
CA THR A 203 6.72 8.66 3.15
C THR A 203 5.43 9.38 2.75
N TYR A 204 5.07 10.46 3.43
CA TYR A 204 3.98 11.32 2.98
C TYR A 204 4.39 12.11 1.73
N ALA A 205 3.44 12.31 0.81
CA ALA A 205 3.68 13.10 -0.40
C ALA A 205 3.89 14.59 -0.07
N LEU A 206 4.66 15.30 -0.91
CA LEU A 206 4.96 16.73 -0.74
C LEU A 206 3.67 17.56 -0.64
N GLY A 207 3.64 18.56 0.26
CA GLY A 207 2.57 19.54 0.37
C GLY A 207 1.34 19.09 1.17
N THR A 208 1.40 17.94 1.84
CA THR A 208 0.30 17.43 2.66
C THR A 208 0.35 18.02 4.08
N TYR A 209 -0.37 19.11 4.31
CA TYR A 209 -0.44 19.79 5.62
C TYR A 209 -1.13 18.95 6.69
N GLN A 210 -0.70 19.11 7.95
CA GLN A 210 -1.46 18.68 9.14
C GLN A 210 -2.74 19.51 9.25
N TRP A 211 -3.84 19.00 8.72
CA TRP A 211 -5.17 19.46 9.12
C TRP A 211 -5.62 18.58 10.29
N ALA A 212 -6.35 19.15 11.25
CA ALA A 212 -7.00 18.42 12.34
C ALA A 212 -8.16 17.50 11.85
N ASN A 213 -8.18 17.17 10.57
CA ASN A 213 -9.27 16.49 9.88
C ASN A 213 -8.95 15.01 9.73
N SER A 214 -9.99 14.17 9.72
CA SER A 214 -9.94 12.71 9.52
C SER A 214 -9.50 12.24 8.12
N VAL A 215 -9.01 13.15 7.27
CA VAL A 215 -8.61 12.81 5.89
C VAL A 215 -7.24 12.13 5.90
N LYS A 216 -7.21 10.85 5.49
CA LYS A 216 -5.98 10.08 5.33
C LYS A 216 -5.06 10.79 4.33
N ARG A 217 -3.83 11.09 4.76
CA ARG A 217 -2.88 11.81 3.91
C ARG A 217 -2.31 10.93 2.81
N PRO A 218 -2.12 11.49 1.60
CA PRO A 218 -1.43 10.80 0.53
C PRO A 218 -0.05 10.33 0.96
N ARG A 219 0.17 9.02 0.85
CA ARG A 219 1.47 8.37 1.01
C ARG A 219 2.09 8.20 -0.39
N ALA A 220 3.41 8.07 -0.47
CA ALA A 220 4.10 7.81 -1.72
C ALA A 220 5.39 7.01 -1.51
N ALA A 221 5.71 6.14 -2.46
CA ALA A 221 6.93 5.33 -2.44
C ALA A 221 8.14 6.17 -2.86
N LEU A 222 9.19 6.19 -2.04
CA LEU A 222 10.39 6.96 -2.30
C LEU A 222 11.25 6.28 -3.37
N LYS A 223 11.68 7.04 -4.38
CA LYS A 223 12.57 6.62 -5.46
C LYS A 223 14.00 7.07 -5.20
N ALA A 224 14.18 8.31 -4.80
CA ALA A 224 15.49 8.86 -4.47
C ALA A 224 15.39 9.95 -3.41
N ILE A 225 16.50 10.18 -2.72
CA ILE A 225 16.63 11.27 -1.73
C ILE A 225 18.09 11.71 -1.66
N SER A 226 18.33 13.00 -1.41
CA SER A 226 19.68 13.50 -1.12
C SER A 226 19.92 13.55 0.38
N LEU A 227 21.10 13.11 0.80
CA LEU A 227 21.55 13.13 2.18
C LEU A 227 22.77 14.04 2.31
N GLN A 228 23.00 14.53 3.51
CA GLN A 228 24.24 15.16 3.91
C GLN A 228 24.88 14.41 5.08
N TRP A 229 26.20 14.28 5.04
CA TRP A 229 27.02 13.59 6.03
C TRP A 229 28.10 14.52 6.54
N VAL A 230 28.30 14.58 7.84
CA VAL A 230 29.42 15.30 8.45
C VAL A 230 30.55 14.32 8.70
N VAL A 231 31.69 14.54 8.04
CA VAL A 231 32.89 13.70 8.15
C VAL A 231 33.98 14.48 8.88
N LEU A 232 34.50 13.90 9.96
CA LEU A 232 35.65 14.40 10.69
C LEU A 232 36.91 13.73 10.15
N THR A 233 38.02 14.47 10.06
CA THR A 233 39.33 13.92 9.66
C THR A 233 40.43 14.36 10.64
N GLY A 234 41.60 13.71 10.59
CA GLY A 234 42.71 13.99 11.51
C GLY A 234 42.56 13.38 12.91
N LEU A 235 41.60 12.46 13.10
CA LEU A 235 41.29 11.86 14.41
C LEU A 235 42.46 11.06 15.00
N LYS A 236 43.34 10.48 14.16
CA LYS A 236 44.51 9.71 14.64
C LYS A 236 45.44 10.52 15.54
N LYS A 237 45.57 11.83 15.28
CA LYS A 237 46.40 12.73 16.10
C LYS A 237 45.91 12.86 17.53
N HIS A 238 44.64 12.53 17.75
CA HIS A 238 43.94 12.62 19.03
C HIS A 238 43.72 11.23 19.66
N GLY A 239 44.42 10.20 19.19
CA GLY A 239 44.42 8.86 19.79
C GLY A 239 43.33 7.91 19.29
N PHE A 240 42.60 8.29 18.24
CA PHE A 240 41.66 7.41 17.56
C PHE A 240 42.38 6.38 16.69
N PRO A 241 41.84 5.16 16.55
CA PRO A 241 42.41 4.13 15.68
C PRO A 241 42.29 4.46 14.18
N GLY A 242 41.24 5.21 13.80
CA GLY A 242 40.99 5.71 12.44
C GLY A 242 41.31 7.20 12.30
N ASP A 243 41.63 7.64 11.08
CA ASP A 243 41.88 9.07 10.83
C ASP A 243 40.60 9.85 10.49
N ALA A 244 39.54 9.16 10.05
CA ALA A 244 38.28 9.77 9.67
C ALA A 244 37.09 9.00 10.24
N ALA A 245 36.01 9.73 10.51
CA ALA A 245 34.75 9.17 11.00
C ALA A 245 33.55 10.05 10.58
N VAL A 246 32.38 9.45 10.43
CA VAL A 246 31.10 10.10 10.16
C VAL A 246 30.38 10.38 11.48
N VAL A 247 29.86 11.59 11.61
CA VAL A 247 29.03 12.00 12.75
C VAL A 247 27.58 11.66 12.44
N ASN A 248 27.09 10.51 12.92
CA ASN A 248 25.70 10.07 12.77
C ASN A 248 24.96 10.20 14.11
N LEU A 249 24.26 11.32 14.31
CA LEU A 249 23.52 11.59 15.55
C LEU A 249 22.10 11.04 15.44
N THR A 250 21.89 9.81 15.87
CA THR A 250 20.55 9.24 16.01
C THR A 250 19.88 9.81 17.26
N ILE A 251 18.80 10.59 17.10
CA ILE A 251 18.08 11.19 18.23
C ILE A 251 17.58 10.07 19.17
N PRO A 252 17.87 10.10 20.49
CA PRO A 252 17.25 9.17 21.44
C PRO A 252 15.75 9.44 21.59
N SER A 253 14.96 8.37 21.68
CA SER A 253 13.52 8.43 21.97
C SER A 253 13.20 9.26 23.24
N PRO A 254 12.09 10.02 23.31
CA PRO A 254 11.71 10.82 24.48
C PRO A 254 11.38 9.99 25.73
N THR A 255 11.29 8.66 25.62
CA THR A 255 10.96 7.77 26.73
C THR A 255 12.20 7.03 27.24
N GLY A 256 12.75 7.54 28.33
CA GLY A 256 13.40 6.71 29.35
C GLY A 256 14.77 6.12 29.02
N GLY A 257 15.74 6.96 28.62
CA GLY A 257 17.14 6.64 28.85
C GLY A 257 17.48 6.92 30.31
N ALA A 258 17.87 5.90 31.07
CA ALA A 258 18.38 6.05 32.43
C ALA A 258 19.40 7.19 32.49
N ALA A 259 19.23 8.08 33.46
CA ALA A 259 20.23 9.08 33.82
C ALA A 259 21.56 8.36 34.10
N GLY A 260 22.57 8.51 33.23
CA GLY A 260 23.87 7.89 33.51
C GLY A 260 24.95 7.94 32.42
N THR A 261 24.63 7.99 31.13
CA THR A 261 25.68 8.01 30.08
C THR A 261 25.73 9.37 29.36
N PRO A 262 26.81 10.16 29.50
CA PRO A 262 26.98 11.39 28.73
C PRO A 262 27.09 11.02 27.25
N THR A 263 26.06 11.32 26.47
CA THR A 263 26.10 11.25 25.02
C THR A 263 27.02 12.38 24.54
N VAL A 264 28.27 12.06 24.21
CA VAL A 264 29.22 13.09 23.74
C VAL A 264 28.92 13.40 22.28
N ILE A 265 28.10 14.43 22.08
CA ILE A 265 27.81 15.01 20.78
C ILE A 265 28.98 15.95 20.43
N PRO A 266 29.78 15.69 19.38
CA PRO A 266 30.75 16.68 18.94
C PRO A 266 30.00 17.95 18.52
N PHE A 267 30.49 19.11 18.92
CA PHE A 267 29.95 20.37 18.43
C PHE A 267 30.31 20.50 16.95
N VAL A 268 29.27 20.49 16.11
CA VAL A 268 29.33 20.62 14.65
C VAL A 268 28.29 21.65 14.23
N THR A 269 28.57 22.42 13.19
CA THR A 269 27.64 23.47 12.70
C THR A 269 26.52 22.91 11.83
N GLU A 270 26.63 21.65 11.41
CA GLU A 270 25.68 20.93 10.58
C GLU A 270 25.48 19.52 11.15
N THR A 271 24.37 18.87 10.80
CA THR A 271 24.07 17.49 11.18
C THR A 271 23.97 16.58 9.97
N SER A 272 24.26 15.28 10.16
CA SER A 272 24.03 14.28 9.12
C SER A 272 22.53 13.96 9.03
N ARG A 273 21.86 14.47 8.00
CA ARG A 273 20.41 14.41 7.79
C ARG A 273 20.07 14.30 6.31
N TYR A 274 18.78 14.16 5.98
CA TYR A 274 18.35 14.35 4.60
C TYR A 274 18.42 15.84 4.19
N VAL A 275 18.53 16.11 2.89
CA VAL A 275 18.50 17.46 2.33
C VAL A 275 17.04 17.85 2.08
N ASP A 276 16.63 18.99 2.62
CA ASP A 276 15.25 19.49 2.50
C ASP A 276 14.82 19.60 1.02
N HIS A 277 13.57 19.24 0.74
CA HIS A 277 12.98 19.22 -0.61
C HIS A 277 13.69 18.33 -1.65
N SER A 278 14.56 17.41 -1.23
CA SER A 278 15.21 16.43 -2.12
C SER A 278 14.48 15.11 -2.41
N PRO A 279 13.44 14.67 -1.65
CA PRO A 279 12.72 13.45 -1.97
C PRO A 279 12.11 13.44 -3.38
N VAL A 280 12.32 12.33 -4.09
CA VAL A 280 11.70 12.02 -5.38
C VAL A 280 10.93 10.72 -5.22
N TRP A 281 9.69 10.66 -5.68
CA TRP A 281 8.82 9.48 -5.58
C TRP A 281 8.77 8.68 -6.88
N TRP A 282 8.41 7.41 -6.75
CA TRP A 282 8.13 6.55 -7.90
C TRP A 282 6.85 7.01 -8.60
N ALA A 283 6.90 7.03 -9.92
CA ALA A 283 5.76 7.31 -10.79
C ALA A 283 5.47 6.10 -11.70
N PRO A 284 4.26 6.01 -12.30
CA PRO A 284 3.87 4.87 -13.15
C PRO A 284 4.84 4.61 -14.31
N ALA A 285 5.37 5.69 -14.89
CA ALA A 285 6.26 5.64 -16.06
C ALA A 285 7.68 5.11 -15.73
N ASP A 286 8.06 5.05 -14.45
CA ASP A 286 9.42 4.70 -14.07
C ASP A 286 9.75 3.21 -14.26
N GLN A 287 8.82 2.32 -13.89
CA GLN A 287 8.95 0.86 -14.04
C GLN A 287 7.57 0.18 -14.26
N PRO A 288 6.89 0.47 -15.38
CA PRO A 288 5.53 -0.03 -15.62
C PRO A 288 5.45 -1.58 -15.63
N GLY A 289 6.47 -2.26 -16.16
CA GLY A 289 6.53 -3.72 -16.18
C GLY A 289 6.57 -4.35 -14.78
N THR A 290 7.25 -3.71 -13.83
CA THR A 290 7.33 -4.17 -12.43
C THR A 290 5.97 -4.08 -11.74
N LEU A 291 5.21 -2.99 -11.97
CA LEU A 291 3.90 -2.79 -11.37
C LEU A 291 2.86 -3.80 -11.89
N LEU A 292 2.86 -4.04 -13.21
CA LEU A 292 1.99 -5.06 -13.81
C LEU A 292 2.32 -6.46 -13.30
N ALA A 293 3.61 -6.81 -13.22
CA ALA A 293 4.05 -8.10 -12.68
C ALA A 293 3.67 -8.25 -11.20
N ALA A 294 3.73 -7.17 -10.42
CA ALA A 294 3.32 -7.16 -9.02
C ALA A 294 1.82 -7.38 -8.85
N ALA A 295 0.98 -6.75 -9.69
CA ALA A 295 -0.46 -6.99 -9.70
C ALA A 295 -0.77 -8.47 -10.03
N ALA A 296 -0.11 -9.04 -11.04
CA ALA A 296 -0.26 -10.46 -11.37
C ALA A 296 0.21 -11.38 -10.23
N ARG A 297 1.35 -11.05 -9.59
CA ARG A 297 1.86 -11.77 -8.42
C ARG A 297 0.88 -11.71 -7.24
N ALA A 298 0.17 -10.60 -7.05
CA ALA A 298 -0.79 -10.47 -5.97
C ALA A 298 -1.84 -11.59 -6.01
N ALA A 299 -2.32 -11.97 -7.20
CA ALA A 299 -3.31 -13.05 -7.36
C ALA A 299 -2.82 -14.44 -6.88
N LEU A 300 -1.51 -14.62 -6.66
CA LEU A 300 -0.92 -15.87 -6.20
C LEU A 300 -0.89 -16.01 -4.68
N TYR A 301 -1.09 -14.94 -3.91
CA TYR A 301 -1.11 -15.05 -2.45
C TYR A 301 -2.44 -15.66 -1.97
N PRO A 302 -2.40 -16.66 -1.07
CA PRO A 302 -3.61 -17.29 -0.54
C PRO A 302 -4.37 -16.36 0.40
N GLU A 303 -3.66 -15.55 1.19
CA GLU A 303 -4.25 -14.66 2.19
C GLU A 303 -4.68 -13.33 1.57
N LEU A 304 -5.91 -12.89 1.87
CA LEU A 304 -6.46 -11.63 1.37
C LEU A 304 -5.61 -10.43 1.79
N GLU A 305 -5.10 -10.42 3.03
CA GLU A 305 -4.29 -9.32 3.55
C GLU A 305 -3.01 -9.11 2.73
N GLU A 306 -2.33 -10.19 2.33
CA GLU A 306 -1.12 -10.11 1.49
C GLU A 306 -1.45 -9.65 0.07
N ARG A 307 -2.57 -10.11 -0.49
CA ARG A 307 -3.08 -9.61 -1.79
C ARG A 307 -3.33 -8.12 -1.74
N VAL A 308 -4.09 -7.66 -0.75
CA VAL A 308 -4.43 -6.25 -0.54
C VAL A 308 -3.15 -5.43 -0.32
N ALA A 309 -2.18 -5.92 0.46
CA ALA A 309 -0.92 -5.22 0.70
C ALA A 309 -0.13 -4.96 -0.60
N MET A 310 -0.03 -5.98 -1.46
CA MET A 310 0.65 -5.87 -2.74
C MET A 310 -0.11 -4.93 -3.70
N LEU A 311 -1.43 -5.07 -3.79
CA LEU A 311 -2.27 -4.24 -4.65
C LEU A 311 -2.25 -2.78 -4.18
N ASN A 312 -2.32 -2.52 -2.87
CA ASN A 312 -2.15 -1.19 -2.30
C ASN A 312 -0.78 -0.60 -2.64
N ARG A 313 0.29 -1.42 -2.64
CA ARG A 313 1.63 -0.94 -3.04
C ARG A 313 1.67 -0.53 -4.52
N VAL A 314 1.03 -1.30 -5.40
CA VAL A 314 0.91 -0.95 -6.82
C VAL A 314 0.11 0.35 -6.98
N LEU A 315 -1.07 0.43 -6.36
CA LEU A 315 -1.97 1.58 -6.45
C LEU A 315 -1.44 2.84 -5.76
N LEU A 316 -0.50 2.70 -4.83
CA LEU A 316 0.25 3.83 -4.26
C LEU A 316 1.10 4.55 -5.31
N ILE A 317 1.60 3.81 -6.30
CA ILE A 317 2.55 4.29 -7.32
C ILE A 317 1.82 4.62 -8.62
N ASP A 318 0.91 3.74 -9.01
CA ASP A 318 0.00 3.94 -10.13
C ASP A 318 -1.46 3.77 -9.69
N PRO A 319 -2.10 4.87 -9.22
CA PRO A 319 -3.49 4.84 -8.79
C PRO A 319 -4.47 4.41 -9.89
N ALA A 320 -4.07 4.49 -11.16
CA ALA A 320 -4.90 4.20 -12.33
C ALA A 320 -4.59 2.81 -12.94
N GLN A 321 -3.79 1.98 -12.26
CA GLN A 321 -3.36 0.68 -12.78
C GLN A 321 -4.57 -0.28 -12.88
N PRO A 322 -4.99 -0.67 -14.11
CA PRO A 322 -6.27 -1.35 -14.30
C PRO A 322 -6.31 -2.77 -13.73
N GLU A 323 -5.27 -3.58 -13.90
CA GLU A 323 -5.25 -4.96 -13.40
C GLU A 323 -5.32 -5.03 -11.87
N ALA A 324 -4.63 -4.12 -11.18
CA ALA A 324 -4.61 -4.02 -9.73
C ALA A 324 -5.97 -3.56 -9.19
N LEU A 325 -6.59 -2.57 -9.85
CA LEU A 325 -7.95 -2.15 -9.53
C LEU A 325 -8.93 -3.31 -9.72
N THR A 326 -8.90 -4.02 -10.85
CA THR A 326 -9.79 -5.16 -11.13
C THR A 326 -9.64 -6.29 -10.12
N LEU A 327 -8.41 -6.67 -9.77
CA LEU A 327 -8.17 -7.71 -8.76
C LEU A 327 -8.67 -7.28 -7.38
N LEU A 328 -8.36 -6.04 -6.98
CA LEU A 328 -8.76 -5.51 -5.68
C LEU A 328 -10.28 -5.42 -5.56
N THR A 329 -10.96 -4.84 -6.54
CA THR A 329 -12.42 -4.66 -6.48
C THR A 329 -13.15 -5.99 -6.48
N ARG A 330 -12.67 -6.96 -7.27
CA ARG A 330 -13.19 -8.33 -7.27
C ARG A 330 -13.05 -9.00 -5.89
N ASP A 331 -11.85 -8.96 -5.31
CA ASP A 331 -11.55 -9.66 -4.05
C ASP A 331 -12.30 -9.05 -2.87
N LEU A 332 -12.38 -7.71 -2.80
CA LEU A 332 -13.11 -7.01 -1.75
C LEU A 332 -14.64 -7.20 -1.89
N TYR A 333 -15.18 -7.11 -3.11
CA TYR A 333 -16.60 -7.37 -3.35
C TYR A 333 -16.97 -8.80 -2.95
N GLN A 334 -16.15 -9.80 -3.32
CA GLN A 334 -16.38 -11.19 -2.93
C GLN A 334 -16.32 -11.38 -1.41
N THR A 335 -15.46 -10.64 -0.72
CA THR A 335 -15.33 -10.68 0.74
C THR A 335 -16.58 -10.11 1.42
N LEU A 336 -17.17 -9.04 0.87
CA LEU A 336 -18.46 -8.52 1.33
C LEU A 336 -19.56 -9.57 1.17
N LEU A 337 -19.65 -10.24 0.02
CA LEU A 337 -20.65 -11.31 -0.18
C LEU A 337 -20.44 -12.47 0.80
N SER A 338 -19.21 -12.93 0.99
CA SER A 338 -18.88 -13.99 1.95
C SER A 338 -19.20 -13.60 3.40
N ALA A 339 -19.05 -12.33 3.76
CA ALA A 339 -19.49 -11.84 5.06
C ALA A 339 -21.02 -11.92 5.22
N GLY A 340 -21.78 -11.59 4.15
CA GLY A 340 -23.24 -11.75 4.13
C GLY A 340 -23.66 -13.22 4.31
N ALA A 341 -23.04 -14.14 3.57
CA ALA A 341 -23.26 -15.58 3.69
C ALA A 341 -22.99 -16.09 5.12
N ALA A 342 -21.91 -15.60 5.74
CA ALA A 342 -21.55 -15.93 7.11
C ALA A 342 -22.50 -15.31 8.16
N SER A 343 -23.28 -14.29 7.81
CA SER A 343 -24.27 -13.69 8.70
C SER A 343 -25.64 -14.36 8.59
N HIS A 344 -26.10 -14.71 7.39
CA HIS A 344 -27.46 -15.24 7.22
C HIS A 344 -27.57 -16.76 7.38
N HIS A 345 -26.51 -17.52 7.09
CA HIS A 345 -26.48 -18.99 7.15
C HIS A 345 -27.56 -19.75 6.35
N ALA A 346 -28.36 -19.05 5.53
CA ALA A 346 -29.34 -19.66 4.63
C ALA A 346 -28.72 -20.74 3.69
N PRO A 347 -29.38 -21.89 3.50
CA PRO A 347 -28.84 -23.00 2.73
C PRO A 347 -29.05 -22.78 1.22
N VAL A 348 -28.00 -22.29 0.55
CA VAL A 348 -27.97 -22.07 -0.92
C VAL A 348 -26.87 -22.94 -1.56
N GLY A 349 -27.26 -23.87 -2.42
CA GLY A 349 -26.40 -24.94 -2.95
C GLY A 349 -25.67 -24.62 -4.26
N ASN A 350 -25.75 -23.40 -4.77
CA ASN A 350 -25.14 -23.00 -6.06
C ASN A 350 -24.45 -21.63 -5.94
N LYS A 351 -23.30 -21.47 -6.60
CA LYS A 351 -22.47 -20.26 -6.51
C LYS A 351 -23.13 -19.00 -7.11
N GLU A 352 -23.77 -19.11 -8.27
CA GLU A 352 -24.43 -17.95 -8.92
C GLU A 352 -25.64 -17.51 -8.10
N LEU A 353 -26.43 -18.46 -7.61
CA LEU A 353 -27.53 -18.17 -6.71
C LEU A 353 -27.06 -17.60 -5.37
N ALA A 354 -26.00 -18.16 -4.78
CA ALA A 354 -25.43 -17.67 -3.52
C ALA A 354 -24.99 -16.20 -3.66
N GLN A 355 -24.24 -15.86 -4.72
CA GLN A 355 -23.87 -14.48 -4.97
C GLN A 355 -25.10 -13.56 -5.04
N ARG A 356 -26.15 -13.94 -5.79
CA ARG A 356 -27.34 -13.08 -5.88
C ARG A 356 -28.09 -12.99 -4.55
N PHE A 357 -28.13 -14.09 -3.80
CA PHE A 357 -28.75 -14.15 -2.48
C PHE A 357 -28.02 -13.23 -1.48
N ASP A 358 -26.69 -13.29 -1.46
CA ASP A 358 -25.84 -12.46 -0.61
C ASP A 358 -26.00 -10.96 -0.95
N GLU A 359 -26.16 -10.62 -2.24
CA GLU A 359 -26.47 -9.25 -2.67
C GLU A 359 -27.83 -8.78 -2.15
N LEU A 360 -28.88 -9.60 -2.29
CA LEU A 360 -30.21 -9.29 -1.78
C LEU A 360 -30.22 -9.17 -0.25
N TYR A 361 -29.43 -10.00 0.44
CA TYR A 361 -29.23 -9.89 1.88
C TYR A 361 -28.70 -8.51 2.25
N TRP A 362 -27.62 -8.05 1.61
CA TRP A 362 -27.05 -6.73 1.89
C TRP A 362 -27.97 -5.58 1.48
N ASP A 363 -28.68 -5.73 0.36
CA ASP A 363 -29.67 -4.74 -0.09
C ASP A 363 -30.75 -4.51 0.94
N VAL A 364 -31.25 -5.58 1.58
CA VAL A 364 -32.27 -5.48 2.62
C VAL A 364 -31.67 -5.04 3.95
N TYR A 365 -30.51 -5.59 4.32
CA TYR A 365 -29.82 -5.26 5.57
C TYR A 365 -29.48 -3.77 5.66
N ALA A 366 -28.97 -3.17 4.59
CA ALA A 366 -28.62 -1.74 4.54
C ALA A 366 -29.84 -0.81 4.73
N GLN A 367 -31.06 -1.31 4.50
CA GLN A 367 -32.30 -0.55 4.68
C GLN A 367 -32.80 -0.58 6.13
N THR A 368 -32.57 -1.68 6.85
CA THR A 368 -33.15 -1.92 8.17
C THR A 368 -32.16 -1.70 9.32
N THR A 369 -30.89 -2.07 9.12
CA THR A 369 -29.87 -2.07 10.18
C THR A 369 -28.80 -1.00 9.90
N ARG A 370 -28.86 0.08 10.68
CA ARG A 370 -28.18 1.36 10.40
C ARG A 370 -26.69 1.43 10.76
N MET A 371 -26.11 0.42 11.43
CA MET A 371 -24.88 0.61 12.22
C MET A 371 -23.62 -0.08 11.68
N ASP A 372 -23.72 -1.24 11.00
CA ASP A 372 -22.54 -2.12 10.82
C ASP A 372 -21.77 -1.91 9.50
N ILE A 373 -22.34 -1.15 8.55
CA ILE A 373 -21.76 -0.97 7.20
C ILE A 373 -21.33 0.48 6.93
N SER A 374 -21.95 1.47 7.59
CA SER A 374 -21.87 2.89 7.23
C SER A 374 -21.18 3.78 8.27
N LEU A 375 -20.80 3.27 9.45
CA LEU A 375 -20.09 4.07 10.45
C LEU A 375 -18.60 3.75 10.41
N GLY A 376 -17.85 4.66 9.76
CA GLY A 376 -16.39 4.59 9.67
C GLY A 376 -15.76 4.55 11.07
N MET A 377 -15.20 3.39 11.41
CA MET A 377 -14.26 3.25 12.51
C MET A 377 -13.02 2.57 11.97
N ASP A 378 -11.88 3.26 12.04
CA ASP A 378 -10.53 2.78 11.70
C ASP A 378 -10.21 1.52 12.53
N ILE A 379 -10.59 0.32 12.09
CA ILE A 379 -10.57 -0.96 12.84
C ILE A 379 -11.03 -0.93 14.32
N ALA A 380 -11.37 0.20 14.96
CA ALA A 380 -11.68 0.41 16.38
C ALA A 380 -10.86 -0.42 17.40
N GLY A 381 -9.62 -0.83 17.08
CA GLY A 381 -8.85 -1.77 17.91
C GLY A 381 -9.28 -3.25 17.81
N LEU A 382 -10.11 -3.59 16.82
CA LEU A 382 -10.46 -4.97 16.43
C LEU A 382 -9.27 -5.67 15.77
N SER A 383 -9.22 -6.98 15.92
CA SER A 383 -8.14 -7.82 15.40
C SER A 383 -8.23 -8.09 13.90
N LYS A 384 -9.37 -7.78 13.25
CA LYS A 384 -9.63 -8.00 11.82
C LYS A 384 -10.54 -6.91 11.25
N PRO A 385 -10.45 -6.62 9.92
CA PRO A 385 -11.36 -5.70 9.26
C PRO A 385 -12.82 -6.19 9.28
N THR A 386 -13.74 -5.25 9.38
CA THR A 386 -15.20 -5.40 9.35
C THR A 386 -15.75 -5.25 7.92
N PRO A 387 -17.02 -5.63 7.64
CA PRO A 387 -17.69 -5.31 6.38
C PRO A 387 -17.57 -3.84 5.96
N ALA A 388 -17.66 -2.89 6.91
CA ALA A 388 -17.47 -1.47 6.64
C ALA A 388 -16.07 -1.15 6.10
N ASP A 389 -15.01 -1.74 6.68
CA ASP A 389 -13.63 -1.53 6.22
C ASP A 389 -13.45 -1.96 4.75
N TYR A 390 -14.02 -3.10 4.37
CA TYR A 390 -14.00 -3.58 2.99
C TYR A 390 -14.80 -2.66 2.06
N LEU A 391 -15.98 -2.19 2.51
CA LEU A 391 -16.84 -1.31 1.74
C LEU A 391 -16.18 0.04 1.44
N TYR A 392 -15.64 0.69 2.47
CA TYR A 392 -14.94 1.96 2.32
C TYR A 392 -13.65 1.85 1.50
N ARG A 393 -13.02 0.67 1.47
CA ARG A 393 -11.87 0.42 0.61
C ARG A 393 -12.26 0.16 -0.84
N VAL A 394 -13.37 -0.52 -1.10
CA VAL A 394 -13.75 -0.96 -2.46
C VAL A 394 -14.34 0.17 -3.30
N ILE A 395 -15.11 1.08 -2.71
CA ILE A 395 -15.77 2.20 -3.42
C ILE A 395 -14.77 3.05 -4.22
N PRO A 396 -13.73 3.67 -3.62
CA PRO A 396 -12.79 4.51 -4.38
C PRO A 396 -11.99 3.71 -5.43
N ALA A 397 -11.79 2.40 -5.22
CA ALA A 397 -11.16 1.55 -6.23
C ALA A 397 -12.10 1.29 -7.41
N MET A 398 -13.38 1.00 -7.17
CA MET A 398 -14.38 0.80 -8.21
C MET A 398 -14.66 2.09 -8.99
N GLU A 399 -14.67 3.25 -8.33
CA GLU A 399 -14.75 4.57 -8.96
C GLU A 399 -13.58 4.83 -9.92
N MET A 400 -12.35 4.56 -9.46
CA MET A 400 -11.18 4.71 -10.31
C MET A 400 -11.22 3.70 -11.47
N LEU A 401 -11.61 2.45 -11.22
CA LEU A 401 -11.77 1.44 -12.26
C LEU A 401 -12.80 1.86 -13.31
N ALA A 402 -13.93 2.44 -12.90
CA ALA A 402 -14.93 2.96 -13.83
C ALA A 402 -14.41 4.13 -14.67
N LYS A 403 -13.45 4.94 -14.16
CA LYS A 403 -12.79 6.00 -14.93
C LYS A 403 -11.80 5.46 -15.95
N VAL A 404 -11.00 4.46 -15.57
CA VAL A 404 -9.96 3.89 -16.47
C VAL A 404 -10.52 2.84 -17.44
N GLN A 405 -11.62 2.18 -17.08
CA GLN A 405 -12.32 1.17 -17.88
C GLN A 405 -13.84 1.44 -17.91
N PRO A 406 -14.30 2.53 -18.55
CA PRO A 406 -15.72 2.89 -18.57
C PRO A 406 -16.63 1.84 -19.23
N GLY A 407 -16.07 0.97 -20.08
CA GLY A 407 -16.77 -0.14 -20.72
C GLY A 407 -16.97 -1.37 -19.84
N ASP A 408 -16.39 -1.42 -18.63
CA ASP A 408 -16.64 -2.49 -17.67
C ASP A 408 -17.99 -2.25 -16.95
N PHE A 409 -19.06 -2.71 -17.59
CA PHE A 409 -20.41 -2.63 -17.03
C PHE A 409 -20.58 -3.44 -15.74
N GLU A 410 -19.83 -4.52 -15.54
CA GLU A 410 -19.94 -5.34 -14.33
C GLU A 410 -19.40 -4.56 -13.12
N ASN A 411 -18.22 -3.94 -13.25
CA ASN A 411 -17.69 -3.06 -12.21
C ASN A 411 -18.66 -1.90 -11.90
N ARG A 412 -19.26 -1.29 -12.92
CA ARG A 412 -20.20 -0.16 -12.74
C ARG A 412 -21.51 -0.57 -12.08
N LEU A 413 -22.04 -1.75 -12.41
CA LEU A 413 -23.18 -2.33 -11.68
C LEU A 413 -22.81 -2.57 -10.22
N ARG A 414 -21.68 -3.21 -9.95
CA ARG A 414 -21.22 -3.44 -8.57
C ARG A 414 -20.94 -2.14 -7.82
N LEU A 415 -20.44 -1.10 -8.49
CA LEU A 415 -20.23 0.23 -7.92
C LEU A 415 -21.56 0.83 -7.41
N GLY A 416 -22.62 0.76 -8.21
CA GLY A 416 -23.94 1.23 -7.77
C GLY A 416 -24.51 0.38 -6.63
N ILE A 417 -24.25 -0.93 -6.60
CA ILE A 417 -24.60 -1.83 -5.49
C ILE A 417 -23.86 -1.42 -4.20
N VAL A 418 -22.54 -1.20 -4.25
CA VAL A 418 -21.79 -0.82 -3.04
C VAL A 418 -22.12 0.59 -2.57
N TYR A 419 -22.45 1.53 -3.47
CA TYR A 419 -23.02 2.81 -3.08
C TYR A 419 -24.35 2.63 -2.33
N ARG A 420 -25.21 1.73 -2.82
CA ARG A 420 -26.48 1.40 -2.15
C ARG A 420 -26.23 0.83 -0.75
N TRP A 421 -25.28 -0.08 -0.58
CA TRP A 421 -24.90 -0.61 0.74
C TRP A 421 -24.28 0.45 1.66
N ASN A 422 -23.56 1.42 1.10
CA ASN A 422 -23.03 2.58 1.82
C ASN A 422 -24.08 3.66 2.09
N ASN A 423 -25.32 3.47 1.61
CA ASN A 423 -26.39 4.45 1.65
C ASN A 423 -26.06 5.79 0.94
N ASP A 424 -25.21 5.76 -0.09
CA ASP A 424 -25.09 6.86 -1.05
C ASP A 424 -26.13 6.69 -2.16
N GLN A 425 -27.37 7.03 -1.83
CA GLN A 425 -28.55 6.80 -2.67
C GLN A 425 -28.46 7.49 -4.03
N LEU A 426 -27.98 8.73 -4.04
CA LEU A 426 -27.90 9.53 -5.25
C LEU A 426 -26.83 8.97 -6.18
N ALA A 427 -25.66 8.61 -5.65
CA ALA A 427 -24.62 7.96 -6.45
C ALA A 427 -25.06 6.59 -6.97
N ALA A 428 -25.76 5.79 -6.16
CA ALA A 428 -26.27 4.48 -6.56
C ALA A 428 -27.26 4.59 -7.74
N ILE A 429 -28.28 5.47 -7.63
CA ILE A 429 -29.27 5.69 -8.70
C ILE A 429 -28.58 6.23 -9.95
N ALA A 430 -27.75 7.28 -9.83
CA ALA A 430 -27.08 7.89 -10.98
C ALA A 430 -26.18 6.89 -11.72
N THR A 431 -25.47 6.03 -10.99
CA THR A 431 -24.60 5.00 -11.56
C THR A 431 -25.40 3.97 -12.35
N HIS A 432 -26.48 3.41 -11.78
CA HIS A 432 -27.31 2.42 -12.47
C HIS A 432 -28.10 3.02 -13.64
N GLU A 433 -28.62 4.25 -13.51
CA GLU A 433 -29.26 4.96 -14.61
C GLU A 433 -28.32 5.14 -15.81
N ALA A 434 -27.06 5.51 -15.56
CA ALA A 434 -26.07 5.63 -16.62
C ALA A 434 -25.85 4.28 -17.34
N VAL A 435 -25.74 3.18 -16.58
CA VAL A 435 -25.60 1.84 -17.16
C VAL A 435 -26.83 1.46 -18.00
N VAL A 436 -28.06 1.68 -17.51
CA VAL A 436 -29.30 1.39 -18.26
C VAL A 436 -29.38 2.18 -19.57
N LYS A 437 -28.91 3.43 -19.57
CA LYS A 437 -28.86 4.31 -20.76
C LYS A 437 -27.84 3.82 -21.79
N GLU A 438 -26.71 3.30 -21.35
CA GLU A 438 -25.59 2.91 -22.22
C GLU A 438 -25.66 1.46 -22.73
N VAL A 439 -26.30 0.56 -21.98
CA VAL A 439 -26.42 -0.85 -22.38
C VAL A 439 -27.35 -0.98 -23.59
N SER A 440 -26.81 -1.53 -24.69
CA SER A 440 -27.57 -1.82 -25.90
C SER A 440 -28.76 -2.76 -25.63
N ARG A 441 -29.88 -2.51 -26.31
CA ARG A 441 -31.08 -3.37 -26.28
C ARG A 441 -30.80 -4.79 -26.79
N GLU A 442 -29.74 -4.98 -27.56
CA GLU A 442 -29.29 -6.30 -28.05
C GLU A 442 -28.67 -7.18 -26.96
N ARG A 443 -28.47 -6.64 -25.74
CA ARG A 443 -27.97 -7.38 -24.58
C ARG A 443 -29.06 -7.51 -23.51
N PRO A 444 -30.15 -8.26 -23.77
CA PRO A 444 -31.34 -8.28 -22.92
C PRO A 444 -31.04 -8.69 -21.47
N ALA A 445 -30.18 -9.68 -21.25
CA ALA A 445 -29.80 -10.10 -19.89
C ALA A 445 -29.06 -9.00 -19.11
N LEU A 446 -28.11 -8.30 -19.73
CA LEU A 446 -27.40 -7.19 -19.08
C LEU A 446 -28.33 -6.00 -18.83
N ARG A 447 -29.23 -5.71 -19.78
CA ARG A 447 -30.23 -4.65 -19.64
C ARG A 447 -31.19 -4.94 -18.49
N ALA A 448 -31.74 -6.16 -18.43
CA ALA A 448 -32.61 -6.59 -17.35
C ALA A 448 -31.90 -6.49 -15.99
N ARG A 449 -30.65 -6.97 -15.90
CA ARG A 449 -29.83 -6.81 -14.70
C ARG A 449 -29.67 -5.35 -14.28
N ALA A 450 -29.34 -4.47 -15.22
CA ALA A 450 -29.17 -3.04 -14.93
C ALA A 450 -30.47 -2.36 -14.46
N LEU A 451 -31.61 -2.72 -15.05
CA LEU A 451 -32.93 -2.25 -14.61
C LEU A 451 -33.27 -2.73 -13.20
N LEU A 452 -32.95 -3.99 -12.87
CA LEU A 452 -33.16 -4.53 -11.53
C LEU A 452 -32.31 -3.81 -10.49
N GLU A 453 -31.04 -3.55 -10.78
CA GLU A 453 -30.18 -2.82 -9.87
C GLU A 453 -30.62 -1.37 -9.68
N LEU A 454 -31.13 -0.72 -10.74
CA LEU A 454 -31.74 0.60 -10.65
C LEU A 454 -32.99 0.59 -9.75
N ALA A 455 -33.88 -0.39 -9.94
CA ALA A 455 -35.07 -0.55 -9.12
C ALA A 455 -34.73 -0.71 -7.63
N TRP A 456 -33.73 -1.55 -7.30
CA TRP A 456 -33.26 -1.71 -5.92
C TRP A 456 -32.64 -0.43 -5.34
N SER A 457 -31.91 0.36 -6.14
CA SER A 457 -31.40 1.66 -5.70
C SER A 457 -32.51 2.68 -5.39
N ARG A 458 -33.60 2.66 -6.16
CA ARG A 458 -34.79 3.48 -5.88
C ARG A 458 -35.55 3.01 -4.63
N ILE A 459 -35.75 1.70 -4.47
CA ILE A 459 -36.32 1.11 -3.25
C ILE A 459 -35.50 1.54 -2.03
N ALA A 460 -34.17 1.43 -2.10
CA ALA A 460 -33.28 1.77 -0.99
C ALA A 460 -33.39 3.26 -0.58
N ARG A 461 -33.54 4.16 -1.55
CA ARG A 461 -33.81 5.59 -1.25
C ARG A 461 -35.13 5.77 -0.51
N VAL A 462 -36.21 5.17 -1.00
CA VAL A 462 -37.54 5.28 -0.40
C VAL A 462 -37.55 4.70 1.02
N SER A 463 -36.97 3.52 1.21
CA SER A 463 -36.95 2.83 2.49
C SER A 463 -36.08 3.54 3.52
N TRP A 464 -34.93 4.10 3.11
CA TRP A 464 -34.07 4.86 4.00
C TRP A 464 -34.68 6.20 4.42
N ASN A 465 -35.19 6.98 3.45
CA ASN A 465 -35.80 8.29 3.73
C ASN A 465 -37.16 8.17 4.41
N ARG A 466 -37.80 6.99 4.33
CA ARG A 466 -39.14 6.70 4.84
C ARG A 466 -40.21 7.61 4.24
N THR A 467 -40.00 8.01 2.99
CA THR A 467 -40.90 8.87 2.20
C THR A 467 -41.68 7.99 1.23
N PHE A 468 -42.73 7.33 1.72
CA PHE A 468 -43.47 6.33 0.95
C PHE A 468 -44.25 6.90 -0.25
N ASP A 469 -44.50 8.21 -0.28
CA ASP A 469 -45.08 8.93 -1.40
C ASP A 469 -44.03 9.37 -2.46
N ASP A 470 -42.75 9.06 -2.28
CA ASP A 470 -41.71 9.35 -3.26
C ASP A 470 -41.99 8.57 -4.57
N PRO A 471 -42.04 9.24 -5.74
CA PRO A 471 -42.33 8.58 -7.02
C PRO A 471 -41.32 7.51 -7.41
N ASP A 472 -40.14 7.49 -6.79
CA ASP A 472 -39.12 6.47 -7.01
C ASP A 472 -39.64 5.05 -6.74
N ILE A 473 -40.59 4.84 -5.82
CA ILE A 473 -41.12 3.50 -5.56
C ILE A 473 -41.97 2.97 -6.73
N LEU A 474 -42.75 3.85 -7.36
CA LEU A 474 -43.54 3.50 -8.54
C LEU A 474 -42.64 3.30 -9.75
N GLN A 475 -41.54 4.05 -9.84
CA GLN A 475 -40.54 3.89 -10.87
C GLN A 475 -39.77 2.57 -10.71
N ALA A 476 -39.40 2.19 -9.48
CA ALA A 476 -38.77 0.91 -9.17
C ALA A 476 -39.64 -0.27 -9.60
N TYR A 477 -40.94 -0.23 -9.32
CA TYR A 477 -41.89 -1.24 -9.77
C TYR A 477 -41.88 -1.37 -11.31
N ARG A 478 -41.96 -0.24 -12.03
CA ARG A 478 -41.94 -0.24 -13.51
C ARG A 478 -40.63 -0.75 -14.09
N GLU A 479 -39.50 -0.41 -13.48
CA GLU A 479 -38.18 -0.88 -13.90
C GLU A 479 -38.04 -2.39 -13.69
N ALA A 480 -38.55 -2.92 -12.58
CA ALA A 480 -38.60 -4.35 -12.33
C ALA A 480 -39.55 -5.08 -13.31
N GLU A 481 -40.69 -4.49 -13.64
CA GLU A 481 -41.62 -5.02 -14.66
C GLU A 481 -41.00 -5.01 -16.07
N GLU A 482 -40.30 -3.93 -16.45
CA GLU A 482 -39.54 -3.88 -17.71
C GLU A 482 -38.46 -4.96 -17.74
N ALA A 483 -37.71 -5.12 -16.65
CA ALA A 483 -36.70 -6.16 -16.52
C ALA A 483 -37.30 -7.57 -16.68
N PHE A 484 -38.42 -7.83 -15.99
CA PHE A 484 -39.15 -9.09 -16.11
C PHE A 484 -39.49 -9.40 -17.57
N ASN A 485 -39.97 -8.42 -18.33
CA ASN A 485 -40.36 -8.60 -19.73
C ASN A 485 -39.17 -8.63 -20.70
N THR A 486 -37.98 -8.19 -20.29
CA THR A 486 -36.79 -8.06 -21.16
C THR A 486 -35.99 -9.36 -21.29
N THR A 487 -36.08 -10.27 -20.32
CA THR A 487 -35.23 -11.48 -20.25
C THR A 487 -36.04 -12.72 -19.88
N ASP A 488 -35.58 -13.88 -20.34
CA ASP A 488 -36.12 -15.20 -19.99
C ASP A 488 -35.23 -15.96 -18.99
N ARG A 489 -34.14 -15.34 -18.52
CA ARG A 489 -33.26 -15.96 -17.53
C ARG A 489 -34.02 -16.18 -16.21
N PRO A 490 -34.09 -17.41 -15.67
CA PRO A 490 -34.83 -17.68 -14.45
C PRO A 490 -34.39 -16.85 -13.24
N MET A 491 -33.10 -16.55 -13.13
CA MET A 491 -32.55 -15.70 -12.05
C MET A 491 -33.14 -14.29 -12.11
N ASP A 492 -33.14 -13.67 -13.30
CA ASP A 492 -33.65 -12.32 -13.49
C ASP A 492 -35.17 -12.27 -13.30
N LYS A 493 -35.91 -13.30 -13.76
CA LYS A 493 -37.37 -13.44 -13.53
C LYS A 493 -37.70 -13.50 -12.04
N PHE A 494 -36.96 -14.33 -11.28
CA PHE A 494 -37.10 -14.41 -9.83
C PHE A 494 -36.86 -13.04 -9.18
N VAL A 495 -35.72 -12.41 -9.47
CA VAL A 495 -35.35 -11.13 -8.86
C VAL A 495 -36.37 -10.06 -9.23
N ALA A 496 -36.84 -10.00 -10.48
CA ALA A 496 -37.82 -9.03 -10.93
C ALA A 496 -39.17 -9.18 -10.21
N ALA A 497 -39.73 -10.39 -10.15
CA ALA A 497 -40.97 -10.65 -9.44
C ALA A 497 -40.84 -10.35 -7.93
N TYR A 498 -39.71 -10.74 -7.32
CA TYR A 498 -39.42 -10.42 -5.93
C TYR A 498 -39.33 -8.90 -5.70
N THR A 499 -38.68 -8.16 -6.61
CA THR A 499 -38.53 -6.70 -6.54
C THR A 499 -39.87 -5.98 -6.70
N MET A 500 -40.75 -6.44 -7.59
CA MET A 500 -42.12 -5.91 -7.74
C MET A 500 -42.93 -6.11 -6.44
N GLY A 501 -42.92 -7.33 -5.88
CA GLY A 501 -43.56 -7.62 -4.61
C GLY A 501 -42.99 -6.81 -3.44
N TYR A 502 -41.67 -6.65 -3.38
CA TYR A 502 -40.98 -5.87 -2.36
C TYR A 502 -41.28 -4.37 -2.48
N SER A 503 -41.36 -3.83 -3.70
CA SER A 503 -41.72 -2.42 -3.93
C SER A 503 -43.10 -2.08 -3.34
N LEU A 504 -44.06 -2.99 -3.48
CA LEU A 504 -45.41 -2.82 -2.92
C LEU A 504 -45.43 -2.70 -1.39
N ALA A 505 -44.43 -3.25 -0.69
CA ALA A 505 -44.32 -3.09 0.76
C ALA A 505 -44.17 -1.63 1.19
N PHE A 506 -43.61 -0.78 0.32
CA PHE A 506 -43.38 0.65 0.53
C PHE A 506 -44.37 1.56 -0.21
N THR A 507 -45.31 1.00 -0.97
CA THR A 507 -46.29 1.80 -1.72
C THR A 507 -47.46 2.22 -0.81
N PRO A 508 -47.89 3.50 -0.83
CA PRO A 508 -49.09 3.94 -0.13
C PRO A 508 -50.32 3.20 -0.67
N LYS A 509 -51.24 2.80 0.22
CA LYS A 509 -52.40 1.95 -0.14
C LYS A 509 -51.97 0.64 -0.82
N ARG A 510 -50.98 -0.03 -0.21
CA ARG A 510 -50.45 -1.33 -0.64
C ARG A 510 -51.55 -2.31 -1.08
N ASP A 511 -51.40 -2.85 -2.29
CA ASP A 511 -52.24 -3.92 -2.81
C ASP A 511 -51.67 -5.28 -2.39
N ASN A 512 -52.22 -5.85 -1.32
CA ASN A 512 -51.78 -7.15 -0.80
C ASN A 512 -52.05 -8.31 -1.78
N ARG A 513 -53.05 -8.21 -2.68
CA ARG A 513 -53.33 -9.26 -3.66
C ARG A 513 -52.29 -9.26 -4.77
N ALA A 514 -51.95 -8.08 -5.28
CA ALA A 514 -50.86 -7.93 -6.25
C ALA A 514 -49.53 -8.37 -5.64
N MET A 515 -49.24 -7.99 -4.40
CA MET A 515 -48.04 -8.41 -3.68
C MET A 515 -47.98 -9.93 -3.52
N LEU A 516 -49.09 -10.59 -3.15
CA LEU A 516 -49.15 -12.05 -3.05
C LEU A 516 -48.87 -12.72 -4.40
N ALA A 517 -49.46 -12.20 -5.49
CA ALA A 517 -49.24 -12.74 -6.83
C ALA A 517 -47.75 -12.67 -7.23
N HIS A 518 -47.11 -11.52 -7.03
CA HIS A 518 -45.69 -11.31 -7.34
C HIS A 518 -44.77 -12.18 -6.50
N LEU A 519 -45.02 -12.29 -5.19
CA LEU A 519 -44.20 -13.15 -4.32
C LEU A 519 -44.41 -14.64 -4.61
N THR A 520 -45.60 -15.05 -5.03
CA THR A 520 -45.86 -16.42 -5.50
C THR A 520 -45.10 -16.71 -6.80
N GLU A 521 -45.12 -15.77 -7.74
CA GLU A 521 -44.35 -15.89 -8.99
C GLU A 521 -42.84 -15.93 -8.73
N ALA A 522 -42.35 -15.08 -7.83
CA ALA A 522 -40.96 -15.09 -7.39
C ALA A 522 -40.56 -16.43 -6.79
N GLN A 523 -41.39 -17.02 -5.92
CA GLN A 523 -41.16 -18.35 -5.33
C GLN A 523 -41.04 -19.42 -6.42
N GLN A 524 -41.95 -19.40 -7.40
CA GLN A 524 -41.96 -20.38 -8.49
C GLN A 524 -40.68 -20.30 -9.35
N TRP A 525 -40.19 -19.09 -9.64
CA TRP A 525 -38.93 -18.93 -10.35
C TRP A 525 -37.72 -19.30 -9.49
N TYR A 526 -37.72 -18.91 -8.22
CA TYR A 526 -36.66 -19.19 -7.27
C TYR A 526 -36.42 -20.70 -7.12
N LEU A 527 -37.48 -21.47 -6.86
CA LEU A 527 -37.38 -22.92 -6.64
C LEU A 527 -37.00 -23.72 -7.91
N LYS A 528 -37.00 -23.09 -9.09
CA LYS A 528 -36.46 -23.68 -10.33
C LYS A 528 -34.94 -23.49 -10.46
N LEU A 529 -34.34 -22.62 -9.66
CA LEU A 529 -32.89 -22.36 -9.71
C LEU A 529 -32.13 -23.51 -9.05
N THR A 530 -31.01 -23.90 -9.67
CA THR A 530 -30.11 -24.89 -9.08
C THR A 530 -29.62 -24.39 -7.72
N GLY A 531 -29.70 -25.24 -6.69
CA GLY A 531 -29.26 -24.91 -5.34
C GLY A 531 -30.27 -24.10 -4.50
N ALA A 532 -31.43 -23.76 -5.03
CA ALA A 532 -32.52 -23.17 -4.25
C ALA A 532 -33.19 -24.20 -3.32
N SER A 533 -33.77 -23.72 -2.23
CA SER A 533 -34.50 -24.55 -1.25
C SER A 533 -35.70 -23.79 -0.67
N PRO A 534 -36.76 -24.48 -0.23
CA PRO A 534 -37.85 -23.85 0.51
C PRO A 534 -37.38 -23.07 1.75
N GLU A 535 -36.33 -23.55 2.42
CA GLU A 535 -35.70 -22.90 3.57
C GLU A 535 -35.09 -21.55 3.20
N SER A 536 -34.28 -21.51 2.14
CA SER A 536 -33.66 -20.26 1.69
C SER A 536 -34.69 -19.27 1.11
N TRP A 537 -35.76 -19.76 0.47
CA TRP A 537 -36.90 -18.90 0.10
C TRP A 537 -37.58 -18.27 1.32
N ARG A 538 -37.88 -19.07 2.35
CA ARG A 538 -38.49 -18.56 3.60
C ARG A 538 -37.59 -17.53 4.28
N TYR A 539 -36.27 -17.70 4.20
CA TYR A 539 -35.34 -16.67 4.69
C TYR A 539 -35.53 -15.32 4.00
N LEU A 540 -35.67 -15.30 2.65
CA LEU A 540 -35.89 -14.05 1.90
C LEU A 540 -37.19 -13.34 2.30
N LEU A 541 -38.21 -14.07 2.76
CA LEU A 541 -39.45 -13.50 3.28
C LEU A 541 -39.34 -13.03 4.75
N GLY A 542 -38.37 -13.57 5.48
CA GLY A 542 -38.18 -13.35 6.92
C GLY A 542 -37.48 -12.07 7.31
N ASN A 543 -37.15 -11.19 6.35
CA ASN A 543 -36.58 -9.88 6.65
C ASN A 543 -37.60 -8.94 7.31
N ASP A 544 -37.14 -7.99 8.13
CA ASP A 544 -38.02 -7.13 8.94
C ASP A 544 -39.10 -6.39 8.12
N THR A 545 -38.77 -5.96 6.89
CA THR A 545 -39.71 -5.28 6.00
C THR A 545 -40.85 -6.21 5.58
N LEU A 546 -40.55 -7.38 5.02
CA LEU A 546 -41.58 -8.30 4.53
C LEU A 546 -42.28 -9.02 5.68
N LYS A 547 -41.54 -9.48 6.69
CA LYS A 547 -42.08 -10.23 7.82
C LYS A 547 -43.26 -9.51 8.48
N GLY A 548 -43.10 -8.21 8.76
CA GLY A 548 -44.16 -7.40 9.36
C GLY A 548 -45.43 -7.31 8.50
N VAL A 549 -45.28 -7.35 7.17
CA VAL A 549 -46.42 -7.33 6.24
C VAL A 549 -47.09 -8.70 6.13
N LEU A 550 -46.28 -9.76 5.97
CA LEU A 550 -46.78 -11.11 5.75
C LEU A 550 -47.45 -11.70 6.99
N ASP A 551 -46.94 -11.38 8.18
CA ASP A 551 -47.54 -11.83 9.45
C ASP A 551 -48.87 -11.10 9.76
N ALA A 552 -49.04 -9.87 9.24
CA ALA A 552 -50.19 -9.03 9.56
C ALA A 552 -51.45 -9.38 8.75
N ASP A 553 -51.32 -9.95 7.55
CA ASP A 553 -52.45 -10.30 6.69
C ASP A 553 -52.49 -11.82 6.40
N PRO A 554 -53.53 -12.54 6.84
CA PRO A 554 -53.68 -13.98 6.59
C PRO A 554 -53.64 -14.42 5.12
N ILE A 555 -53.85 -13.50 4.16
CA ILE A 555 -53.79 -13.81 2.73
C ILE A 555 -52.41 -14.36 2.31
N PHE A 556 -51.34 -14.03 3.05
CA PHE A 556 -49.98 -14.46 2.77
C PHE A 556 -49.59 -15.81 3.38
N LYS A 557 -50.45 -16.42 4.21
CA LYS A 557 -50.18 -17.75 4.83
C LYS A 557 -49.69 -18.82 3.85
N PRO A 558 -50.19 -18.92 2.60
CA PRO A 558 -49.69 -19.91 1.64
C PRO A 558 -48.21 -19.76 1.27
N LEU A 559 -47.61 -18.57 1.42
CA LEU A 559 -46.18 -18.34 1.16
C LEU A 559 -45.28 -18.76 2.32
N LEU A 560 -45.85 -18.89 3.53
CA LEU A 560 -45.15 -19.16 4.78
C LEU A 560 -45.20 -20.64 5.19
N ALA A 561 -46.16 -21.39 4.62
CA ALA A 561 -46.29 -22.84 4.76
C ALA A 561 -45.23 -23.55 3.92
#